data_AF-A0A0W0WL72-F1
#
_entry.id   AF-A0A0W0WL72-F1
#
_cell.length_a   1.000
_cell.length_b   1.000
_cell.length_c   1.000
_cell.angle_alpha   90.00
_cell.angle_beta   90.00
_cell.angle_gamma   90.00
#
_symmetry.space_group_name_H-M   'P 1'
#
loop_
_entity.id
_entity.type
_entity.pdbx_description
1 polymer ?
#
loop_
_entity_poly.entity_id
_entity_poly.type
_entity_poly.pdbx_seq_one_letter_code
_entity_poly.pdbx_strand_id
1 'polypeptide(L)'
;MFAVIYRFKLKPQQEKSYQQYWRTIVNYFVKHRGAMGCCLHKGEDGLWLAYSRWPDKATRDAAWPGGQAPNENLPIEIKETIRKMQAIRQENQDLEQYDELCFDVVEDLLNFVDA
;
A
#
# COMPACT_ATOMS: atom_id res chain seq x y z
N MET A 1 -13.38 -5.61 -9.91
CA MET A 1 -12.00 -5.44 -9.39
C MET A 1 -11.85 -4.02 -8.89
N PHE A 2 -11.12 -3.84 -7.81
CA PHE A 2 -10.95 -2.56 -7.12
C PHE A 2 -9.47 -2.21 -7.02
N ALA A 3 -9.11 -0.95 -7.21
CA ALA A 3 -7.75 -0.45 -7.11
C ALA A 3 -7.65 0.72 -6.14
N VAL A 4 -6.52 0.80 -5.44
CA VAL A 4 -6.19 1.91 -4.53
C VAL A 4 -4.83 2.48 -4.86
N ILE A 5 -4.76 3.80 -4.93
CA ILE A 5 -3.53 4.57 -5.07
C ILE A 5 -3.26 5.36 -3.78
N TYR A 6 -2.10 5.11 -3.17
CA TYR A 6 -1.58 5.91 -2.04
C TYR A 6 -0.43 6.77 -2.53
N ARG A 7 -0.42 8.05 -2.17
CA ARG A 7 0.57 9.03 -2.65
C ARG A 7 1.14 9.83 -1.49
N PHE A 8 2.46 10.01 -1.47
CA PHE A 8 3.18 10.69 -0.39
C PHE A 8 4.62 11.01 -0.74
N LYS A 9 5.21 11.96 -0.01
CA LYS A 9 6.68 12.16 -0.03
C LYS A 9 7.31 11.56 1.23
N LEU A 10 8.58 11.19 1.11
CA LEU A 10 9.42 10.67 2.20
C LEU A 10 10.66 11.56 2.36
N LYS A 11 11.11 11.76 3.59
CA LYS A 11 12.41 12.38 3.87
C LYS A 11 13.53 11.47 3.38
N PRO A 12 14.69 12.05 3.01
CA PRO A 12 15.87 11.27 2.68
C PRO A 12 16.21 10.22 3.76
N GLN A 13 16.88 9.14 3.37
CA GLN A 13 17.27 8.00 4.23
C GLN A 13 16.13 7.10 4.74
N GLN A 14 14.86 7.51 4.68
CA GLN A 14 13.73 6.65 5.09
C GLN A 14 13.28 5.64 4.02
N GLU A 15 13.66 5.86 2.76
CA GLU A 15 13.19 5.11 1.58
C GLU A 15 13.43 3.60 1.69
N LYS A 16 14.62 3.18 2.14
CA LYS A 16 14.99 1.77 2.25
C LYS A 16 14.13 1.06 3.31
N SER A 17 13.96 1.68 4.47
CA SER A 17 13.12 1.16 5.55
C SER A 17 11.66 1.08 5.13
N TYR A 18 11.16 2.13 4.46
CA TYR A 18 9.80 2.15 3.93
C TYR A 18 9.56 1.02 2.92
N GLN A 19 10.46 0.87 1.94
CA GLN A 19 10.37 -0.20 0.93
C GLN A 19 10.40 -1.59 1.58
N GLN A 20 11.21 -1.79 2.61
CA GLN A 20 11.26 -3.05 3.36
C GLN A 20 9.91 -3.35 4.04
N TYR A 21 9.34 -2.38 4.76
CA TYR A 21 8.04 -2.56 5.44
C TYR A 21 6.90 -2.76 4.45
N TRP A 22 6.86 -1.96 3.37
CA TRP A 22 5.90 -2.12 2.29
C TRP A 22 5.95 -3.54 1.71
N ARG A 23 7.14 -4.06 1.41
CA ARG A 23 7.31 -5.40 0.83
C ARG A 23 6.80 -6.48 1.78
N THR A 24 7.12 -6.39 3.06
CA THR A 24 6.63 -7.35 4.07
C THR A 24 5.10 -7.35 4.13
N ILE A 25 4.47 -6.17 4.18
CA ILE A 25 3.01 -6.03 4.26
C ILE A 25 2.35 -6.56 2.98
N VAL A 26 2.82 -6.15 1.81
CA VAL A 26 2.24 -6.55 0.51
C VAL A 26 2.39 -8.05 0.29
N ASN A 27 3.56 -8.64 0.57
CA ASN A 27 3.74 -10.10 0.45
C ASN A 27 2.73 -10.86 1.32
N TYR A 28 2.48 -10.38 2.54
CA TYR A 28 1.47 -10.97 3.41
C TYR A 28 0.06 -10.79 2.83
N PHE A 29 -0.29 -9.60 2.34
CA PHE A 29 -1.62 -9.34 1.79
C PHE A 29 -1.91 -10.15 0.52
N VAL A 30 -0.94 -10.28 -0.37
CA VAL A 30 -1.08 -11.10 -1.58
C VAL A 30 -1.29 -12.57 -1.20
N LYS A 31 -0.50 -13.08 -0.24
CA LYS A 31 -0.56 -14.50 0.14
C LYS A 31 -1.78 -14.86 1.00
N HIS A 32 -2.28 -13.94 1.83
CA HIS A 32 -3.21 -14.27 2.92
C HIS A 32 -4.48 -13.41 2.98
N ARG A 33 -4.56 -12.30 2.24
CA ARG A 33 -5.67 -11.33 2.36
C ARG A 33 -6.34 -11.00 1.03
N GLY A 34 -5.94 -11.64 -0.06
CA GLY A 34 -6.60 -11.51 -1.37
C GLY A 34 -6.16 -10.31 -2.21
N ALA A 35 -5.05 -9.64 -1.86
CA ALA A 35 -4.47 -8.66 -2.79
C ALA A 35 -3.98 -9.37 -4.06
N MET A 36 -4.33 -8.86 -5.23
CA MET A 36 -4.00 -9.49 -6.52
C MET A 36 -2.67 -8.99 -7.10
N GLY A 37 -2.10 -7.95 -6.50
CA GLY A 37 -0.80 -7.41 -6.88
C GLY A 37 -0.68 -5.94 -6.48
N CYS A 38 0.54 -5.54 -6.13
CA CYS A 38 0.84 -4.16 -5.78
C CYS A 38 2.14 -3.72 -6.46
N CYS A 39 2.22 -2.44 -6.81
CA CYS A 39 3.42 -1.79 -7.30
C CYS A 39 3.75 -0.58 -6.42
N LEU A 40 5.04 -0.35 -6.19
CA LEU A 40 5.53 0.85 -5.50
C LEU A 40 6.40 1.62 -6.48
N HIS A 41 6.02 2.86 -6.74
CA HIS A 41 6.68 3.78 -7.67
C HIS A 41 7.33 4.92 -6.91
N LYS A 42 8.40 5.46 -7.49
CA LYS A 42 9.05 6.71 -7.09
C LYS A 42 9.14 7.61 -8.32
N GLY A 43 8.58 8.80 -8.23
CA GLY A 43 8.63 9.85 -9.25
C GLY A 43 9.87 10.73 -9.13
N GLU A 44 10.14 11.50 -10.17
CA GLU A 44 11.31 12.40 -10.27
C GLU A 44 11.27 13.55 -9.26
N ASP A 45 10.07 13.97 -8.85
CA ASP A 45 9.82 15.05 -7.87
C ASP A 45 9.82 14.56 -6.41
N GLY A 46 10.26 13.32 -6.18
CA GLY A 46 10.27 12.69 -4.87
C GLY A 46 8.90 12.15 -4.41
N LEU A 47 7.87 12.19 -5.27
CA LEU A 47 6.58 11.54 -4.99
C LEU A 47 6.74 10.02 -4.99
N TRP A 48 6.20 9.37 -3.96
CA TRP A 48 6.03 7.92 -3.90
C TRP A 48 4.58 7.57 -4.13
N LEU A 49 4.35 6.52 -4.91
CA LEU A 49 3.01 6.02 -5.23
C LEU A 49 2.93 4.52 -5.01
N ALA A 50 2.02 4.07 -4.15
CA ALA A 50 1.68 2.65 -4.03
C ALA A 50 0.35 2.39 -4.74
N TYR A 51 0.37 1.51 -5.74
CA TYR A 51 -0.80 1.01 -6.45
C TYR A 51 -1.10 -0.41 -5.95
N SER A 52 -2.33 -0.71 -5.55
CA SER A 52 -2.74 -2.04 -5.09
C SER A 52 -4.06 -2.47 -5.71
N ARG A 53 -4.14 -3.72 -6.18
CA ARG A 53 -5.35 -4.33 -6.77
C ARG A 53 -5.97 -5.35 -5.83
N TRP A 54 -7.30 -5.35 -5.78
CA TRP A 54 -8.13 -6.17 -4.91
C TRP A 54 -9.35 -6.68 -5.67
N PRO A 55 -9.90 -7.86 -5.33
CA PRO A 55 -11.11 -8.36 -5.98
C PRO A 55 -12.27 -7.36 -5.84
N ASP A 56 -12.38 -6.73 -4.67
CA ASP A 56 -13.39 -5.74 -4.32
C ASP A 56 -12.93 -4.83 -3.16
N LYS A 57 -13.69 -3.77 -2.88
CA LYS A 57 -13.41 -2.81 -1.80
C LYS A 57 -13.54 -3.43 -0.41
N ALA A 58 -14.48 -4.35 -0.20
CA ALA A 58 -14.71 -4.95 1.12
C ALA A 58 -13.51 -5.81 1.56
N THR A 59 -12.94 -6.58 0.62
CA THR A 59 -11.71 -7.35 0.82
C THR A 59 -10.54 -6.44 1.15
N ARG A 60 -10.40 -5.31 0.43
CA ARG A 60 -9.39 -4.29 0.74
C ARG A 60 -9.57 -3.75 2.16
N ASP A 61 -10.77 -3.30 2.50
CA ASP A 61 -11.03 -2.61 3.78
C ASP A 61 -10.88 -3.57 4.98
N ALA A 62 -11.26 -4.83 4.81
CA ALA A 62 -11.04 -5.88 5.81
C ALA A 62 -9.54 -6.16 6.03
N ALA A 63 -8.70 -6.02 5.01
CA ALA A 63 -7.25 -6.13 5.15
C ALA A 63 -6.62 -4.85 5.70
N TRP A 64 -7.07 -3.70 5.20
CA TRP A 64 -6.48 -2.38 5.39
C TRP A 64 -7.53 -1.25 5.22
N PRO A 65 -8.14 -0.75 6.31
CA PRO A 65 -9.14 0.33 6.26
C PRO A 65 -8.52 1.73 6.05
N GLY A 66 -7.31 1.83 5.52
CA GLY A 66 -6.61 3.10 5.27
C GLY A 66 -5.67 3.49 6.42
N GLY A 67 -5.59 4.79 6.73
CA GLY A 67 -4.68 5.36 7.75
C GLY A 67 -5.01 5.01 9.21
N GLN A 68 -6.01 4.16 9.45
CA GLN A 68 -6.42 3.73 10.79
C GLN A 68 -5.53 2.59 11.33
N ALA A 69 -5.74 2.20 12.60
CA ALA A 69 -4.99 1.12 13.24
C ALA A 69 -5.06 -0.20 12.44
N PRO A 70 -3.99 -1.02 12.45
CA PRO A 70 -3.99 -2.32 11.78
C PRO A 70 -5.15 -3.18 12.26
N ASN A 71 -5.78 -3.91 11.35
CA ASN A 71 -6.83 -4.87 11.68
C ASN A 71 -6.35 -5.84 12.78
N GLU A 72 -7.16 -6.02 13.83
CA GLU A 72 -6.78 -6.78 15.03
C GLU A 72 -6.39 -8.23 14.71
N ASN A 73 -7.01 -8.81 13.68
CA ASN A 73 -6.82 -10.20 13.23
C ASN A 73 -5.53 -10.41 12.43
N LEU A 74 -4.70 -9.37 12.23
CA LEU A 74 -3.40 -9.51 11.61
C LEU A 74 -2.38 -10.14 12.59
N PRO A 75 -1.43 -10.95 12.10
CA PRO A 75 -0.32 -11.44 12.90
C PRO A 75 0.46 -10.30 13.55
N ILE A 76 1.02 -10.53 14.74
CA ILE A 76 1.72 -9.52 15.53
C ILE A 76 2.82 -8.83 14.73
N GLU A 77 3.66 -9.61 14.02
CA GLU A 77 4.75 -9.08 13.19
C GLU A 77 4.26 -8.14 12.08
N ILE A 78 3.12 -8.48 11.45
CA ILE A 78 2.51 -7.65 10.42
C ILE A 78 1.98 -6.35 11.05
N LYS A 79 1.30 -6.44 12.20
CA LYS A 79 0.83 -5.26 12.95
C LYS A 79 1.99 -4.33 13.33
N GLU A 80 3.10 -4.87 13.80
CA GLU A 80 4.29 -4.09 14.14
C GLU A 80 4.92 -3.43 12.91
N THR A 81 5.03 -4.16 11.80
CA THR A 81 5.53 -3.62 10.54
C THR A 81 4.66 -2.48 10.02
N ILE A 82 3.34 -2.63 10.12
CA ILE A 82 2.36 -1.60 9.81
C ILE A 82 2.59 -0.35 10.65
N ARG A 83 2.73 -0.51 11.97
CA ARG A 83 2.99 0.62 12.87
C ARG A 83 4.28 1.34 12.54
N LYS A 84 5.35 0.62 12.19
CA LYS A 84 6.62 1.21 11.74
C LYS A 84 6.45 2.00 10.44
N MET A 85 5.70 1.46 9.48
CA MET A 85 5.38 2.18 8.24
C MET A 85 4.52 3.42 8.49
N GLN A 86 3.53 3.34 9.39
CA GLN A 86 2.69 4.46 9.81
C GLN A 86 3.50 5.54 10.56
N ALA A 87 4.46 5.15 11.40
CA ALA A 87 5.36 6.08 12.07
C ALA A 87 6.20 6.88 11.07
N ILE A 88 6.77 6.22 10.04
CA ILE A 88 7.43 6.94 8.95
C ILE A 88 6.47 7.92 8.29
N ARG A 89 5.23 7.51 7.97
CA ARG A 89 4.23 8.40 7.36
C ARG A 89 3.91 9.61 8.25
N GLN A 90 3.80 9.41 9.57
CA GLN A 90 3.57 10.45 10.56
C GLN A 90 4.74 11.43 10.65
N GLU A 91 5.98 10.95 10.60
CA GLU A 91 7.20 11.77 10.56
C GLU A 91 7.30 12.64 9.29
N ASN A 92 6.55 12.31 8.24
CA ASN A 92 6.48 13.03 6.96
C ASN A 92 5.19 13.83 6.78
N GLN A 93 4.39 14.02 7.83
CA GLN A 93 3.14 14.78 7.75
C GLN A 93 3.34 16.26 7.33
N ASP A 94 4.56 16.78 7.52
CA ASP A 94 5.00 18.11 7.11
C ASP A 94 5.32 18.20 5.62
N LEU A 95 5.49 17.06 4.93
CA LEU A 95 5.63 16.99 3.48
C LEU A 95 4.25 16.85 2.82
N GLU A 96 4.21 17.05 1.50
CA GLU A 96 3.00 16.79 0.72
C GLU A 96 2.47 15.37 0.92
N GLN A 97 1.28 15.29 1.52
CA GLN A 97 0.47 14.08 1.64
C GLN A 97 -0.79 14.26 0.81
N TYR A 98 -1.22 13.18 0.18
CA TYR A 98 -2.38 13.17 -0.69
C TYR A 98 -3.37 12.12 -0.20
N ASP A 99 -4.66 12.38 -0.38
CA ASP A 99 -5.69 11.40 -0.09
C ASP A 99 -5.52 10.15 -0.95
N GLU A 100 -5.91 9.01 -0.38
CA GLU A 100 -6.01 7.76 -1.13
C GLU A 100 -7.07 7.90 -2.23
N LEU A 101 -6.78 7.35 -3.40
CA LEU A 101 -7.73 7.29 -4.50
C LEU A 101 -8.23 5.86 -4.65
N CYS A 102 -9.54 5.72 -4.71
CA CYS A 102 -10.24 4.45 -4.86
C CYS A 102 -10.90 4.38 -6.23
N PHE A 103 -10.71 3.27 -6.94
CA PHE A 103 -11.21 3.10 -8.30
C PHE A 103 -11.81 1.72 -8.50
N ASP A 104 -12.94 1.68 -9.20
CA ASP A 104 -13.35 0.45 -9.88
C ASP A 104 -12.52 0.29 -11.14
N VAL A 105 -11.97 -0.91 -11.35
CA VAL A 105 -11.18 -1.18 -12.54
C VAL A 105 -12.13 -1.49 -13.69
N VAL A 106 -12.09 -0.64 -14.72
CA VAL A 106 -12.91 -0.75 -15.92
C VAL A 106 -12.31 -1.75 -16.92
N GLU A 107 -10.99 -1.75 -17.08
CA GLU A 107 -10.25 -2.63 -17.99
C GLU A 107 -8.89 -2.99 -17.37
N ASP A 108 -8.46 -4.25 -17.48
CA ASP A 108 -7.19 -4.73 -16.93
C ASP A 108 -6.36 -5.44 -17.99
N LEU A 109 -5.26 -4.79 -18.38
CA LEU A 109 -4.28 -5.30 -19.34
C LEU A 109 -2.92 -5.56 -18.67
N LEU A 110 -2.82 -5.55 -17.33
CA LEU A 110 -1.56 -5.81 -16.64
C LEU A 110 -1.23 -7.30 -16.55
N ASN A 111 -2.22 -8.17 -16.78
CA ASN A 111 -2.06 -9.62 -16.76
C ASN A 111 -2.11 -10.20 -18.19
N PHE A 112 -1.46 -9.56 -19.16
CA PHE A 112 -1.25 -10.17 -20.47
C PHE A 112 -0.40 -11.43 -20.29
N VAL A 113 -1.04 -12.59 -20.45
CA VAL A 113 -0.37 -13.86 -20.68
C VAL A 113 -0.37 -14.01 -22.19
N ASP A 114 0.80 -13.88 -22.82
CA ASP A 114 0.93 -14.29 -24.23
C ASP A 114 0.54 -15.78 -24.31
N ALA A 115 -0.50 -16.07 -25.10
CA ALA A 115 -0.95 -17.42 -25.40
C ALA A 115 -0.04 -18.09 -26.45
#